data_AF-A0A812WSE6-F1
#
_entry.id   AF-A0A812WSE6-F1
#
_cell.length_a   1.000
_cell.length_b   1.000
_cell.length_c   1.000
_cell.angle_alpha   90.00
_cell.angle_beta   90.00
_cell.angle_gamma   90.00
#
_symmetry.space_group_name_H-M   'P 1'
#
loop_
_entity.id
_entity.type
_entity.pdbx_description
1 polymer ?
#
loop_
_entity_poly.entity_id
_entity_poly.type
_entity_poly.pdbx_seq_one_letter_code
_entity_poly.pdbx_strand_id
1 'polypeptide(L)'
;MLMYSCPQPNQRKKMTSAHAQMPVMVTYRRNPRSTVKGEDEEEGSNLCAICFDEEKQVTLKPCGHDQFCFSCALRVRTCPLCRAALTSLEAIPGVMSEQVTTQVIPRITFKDRLQAIPCGWIIWLLAGLLFWLKSGWLLSWGSGAQHNVHEMVLAAVLQDGGALEYASDRFRDDRDIVLAALHQDGTLLRYASARLRGDREVALAAVHQNGRALEHVALLDGDREVVLAAVLQQGVALRYAAEKLRGDRDLVLTAVRRDPTALRYASLDLRDDAEFVLEAVQRDPQALQYAAVRVRGDRDIVLQAVRRDGMALQHASKELLGDREVVLAAVHRSGDALYVADDNLLGDREVMLEAVRHDGQALLYAHADVRNDPGVVLAAVHQNVCALQHASAALLANCSFLVQALENRSVLPRLTHVTFPADCHDIDTLQQSTNKEVVEPCQV
;
A
#
# COMPACT_ATOMS: atom_id res chain seq x y z
N MET A 1 -23.34 -24.66 21.64
CA MET A 1 -23.88 -23.28 21.73
C MET A 1 -23.37 -22.68 23.02
N LEU A 2 -22.46 -21.71 22.93
CA LEU A 2 -22.50 -20.42 23.64
C LEU A 2 -21.25 -19.62 23.24
N MET A 3 -21.51 -18.36 22.90
CA MET A 3 -20.61 -17.27 22.50
C MET A 3 -19.57 -16.99 23.60
N TYR A 4 -18.41 -16.37 23.34
CA TYR A 4 -18.19 -14.91 23.25
C TYR A 4 -16.69 -14.70 22.97
N SER A 5 -16.34 -13.94 21.93
CA SER A 5 -15.84 -12.54 21.98
C SER A 5 -14.47 -12.32 22.67
N CYS A 6 -13.59 -11.71 21.88
CA CYS A 6 -12.37 -11.00 22.25
C CYS A 6 -12.59 -9.95 23.36
N PRO A 7 -11.60 -9.67 24.21
CA PRO A 7 -11.48 -8.39 24.88
C PRO A 7 -10.28 -7.58 24.35
N GLN A 8 -10.57 -6.41 23.76
CA GLN A 8 -9.77 -5.19 23.99
C GLN A 8 -10.50 -4.39 25.09
N PRO A 9 -9.91 -3.47 25.91
CA PRO A 9 -8.81 -2.54 25.57
C PRO A 9 -7.84 -2.13 26.72
N ASN A 10 -6.69 -1.56 26.34
CA ASN A 10 -6.09 -0.30 26.82
C ASN A 10 -6.26 0.15 28.31
N GLN A 11 -5.15 0.17 29.09
CA GLN A 11 -4.46 1.39 29.60
C GLN A 11 -3.69 1.19 30.93
N ARG A 12 -2.37 1.41 30.82
CA ARG A 12 -1.43 2.07 31.77
C ARG A 12 -1.34 1.61 33.24
N LYS A 13 -0.14 1.15 33.62
CA LYS A 13 0.78 1.90 34.51
C LYS A 13 2.25 1.48 34.33
N LYS A 14 3.11 2.49 34.48
CA LYS A 14 4.54 2.56 34.15
C LYS A 14 5.45 1.84 35.17
N MET A 15 6.60 1.37 34.66
CA MET A 15 8.00 1.57 35.14
C MET A 15 8.84 0.40 34.57
N THR A 16 10.09 0.46 34.11
CA THR A 16 11.13 1.44 33.74
C THR A 16 12.28 0.58 33.14
N SER A 17 13.13 1.18 32.28
CA SER A 17 14.38 0.63 31.70
C SER A 17 14.21 -0.46 30.62
N ALA A 18 14.95 -0.54 29.52
CA ALA A 18 15.94 0.33 28.90
C ALA A 18 16.01 -0.01 27.38
N HIS A 19 16.47 0.98 26.62
CA HIS A 19 16.99 0.93 25.25
C HIS A 19 16.02 0.80 24.06
N ALA A 20 15.64 1.99 23.58
CA ALA A 20 15.48 2.28 22.16
C ALA A 20 16.82 2.77 21.56
N GLN A 21 17.09 2.30 20.33
CA GLN A 21 17.79 2.91 19.18
C GLN A 21 19.17 3.59 19.36
N MET A 22 20.14 3.24 18.51
CA MET A 22 20.60 4.07 17.37
C MET A 22 21.90 3.51 16.71
N PRO A 23 22.19 3.89 15.44
CA PRO A 23 23.24 3.31 14.61
C PRO A 23 24.62 3.91 14.92
N VAL A 24 25.67 3.11 14.77
CA VAL A 24 27.05 3.63 14.84
C VAL A 24 27.37 4.36 13.54
N MET A 25 27.27 5.68 13.57
CA MET A 25 28.04 6.58 12.72
C MET A 25 29.53 6.43 13.06
N VAL A 26 30.36 6.06 12.09
CA VAL A 26 31.81 6.29 12.19
C VAL A 26 32.09 7.64 11.53
N THR A 27 32.45 8.61 12.35
CA THR A 27 32.86 9.94 11.90
C THR A 27 34.30 9.89 11.41
N TYR A 28 34.55 10.42 10.21
CA TYR A 28 35.88 10.58 9.64
C TYR A 28 36.55 11.80 10.30
N ARG A 29 37.54 11.59 11.17
CA ARG A 29 38.48 12.65 11.56
C ARG A 29 39.72 12.55 10.67
N ARG A 30 39.86 13.50 9.74
CA ARG A 30 41.16 13.81 9.13
C ARG A 30 42.08 14.28 10.26
N ASN A 31 43.20 13.59 10.48
CA ASN A 31 44.32 14.19 11.20
C ASN A 31 45.32 14.77 10.18
N PRO A 32 45.88 15.96 10.43
CA PRO A 32 46.55 16.76 9.42
C PRO A 32 47.96 16.24 9.12
N ARG A 33 48.43 16.52 7.89
CA ARG A 33 49.84 16.37 7.46
C ARG A 33 50.79 16.89 8.54
N SER A 34 51.56 16.01 9.17
CA SER A 34 52.79 16.40 9.87
C SER A 34 53.93 16.43 8.86
N THR A 35 54.39 17.63 8.55
CA THR A 35 55.65 17.90 7.88
C THR A 35 56.81 17.61 8.83
N VAL A 36 57.71 16.70 8.47
CA VAL A 36 59.10 16.69 8.96
C VAL A 36 60.03 16.45 7.77
N LYS A 37 61.09 17.25 7.70
CA LYS A 37 62.15 17.27 6.69
C LYS A 37 63.26 16.26 7.01
N GLY A 38 63.92 15.75 5.97
CA GLY A 38 65.28 15.16 5.96
C GLY A 38 65.35 13.77 6.61
N GLU A 39 66.14 12.80 6.15
CA GLU A 39 67.33 12.75 5.30
C GLU A 39 67.35 11.38 4.58
N ASP A 40 68.10 11.28 3.49
CA ASP A 40 68.14 10.13 2.59
C ASP A 40 68.68 8.85 3.26
N GLU A 41 67.90 7.77 3.24
CA GLU A 41 68.36 6.36 3.28
C GLU A 41 67.27 5.50 2.60
N GLU A 42 67.68 4.55 1.74
CA GLU A 42 66.81 3.76 0.85
C GLU A 42 65.76 2.92 1.59
N GLU A 43 64.58 3.48 1.89
CA GLU A 43 63.54 2.77 2.64
C GLU A 43 62.28 2.55 1.80
N GLY A 44 62.00 1.27 1.50
CA GLY A 44 60.80 0.84 0.80
C GLY A 44 59.53 1.37 1.47
N SER A 45 58.59 1.85 0.66
CA SER A 45 57.36 2.52 1.12
C SER A 45 56.72 1.81 2.33
N ASN A 46 56.55 2.51 3.44
CA ASN A 46 55.92 1.98 4.67
C ASN A 46 54.39 1.79 4.53
N LEU A 47 53.86 1.86 3.31
CA LEU A 47 52.43 1.75 3.00
C LEU A 47 52.01 0.31 2.72
N CYS A 48 50.75 0.01 3.03
CA CYS A 48 50.09 -1.26 2.78
C CYS A 48 50.07 -1.58 1.29
N ALA A 49 50.50 -2.80 0.93
CA ALA A 49 50.58 -3.27 -0.46
C ALA A 49 49.22 -3.51 -1.14
N ILE A 50 48.11 -3.44 -0.38
CA ILE A 50 46.74 -3.61 -0.92
C ILE A 50 46.11 -2.25 -1.22
N CYS A 51 46.07 -1.35 -0.23
CA CYS A 51 45.37 -0.07 -0.37
C CYS A 51 46.28 1.10 -0.75
N PHE A 52 47.60 0.97 -0.56
CA PHE A 52 48.59 2.05 -0.75
C PHE A 52 48.26 3.34 0.03
N ASP A 53 47.48 3.25 1.11
CA ASP A 53 46.93 4.39 1.84
C ASP A 53 47.33 4.37 3.32
N GLU A 54 47.12 3.24 4.01
CA GLU A 54 47.48 3.07 5.42
C GLU A 54 48.89 2.45 5.58
N GLU A 55 49.55 2.75 6.69
CA GLU A 55 50.85 2.15 7.03
C GLU A 55 50.74 0.66 7.35
N LYS A 56 51.85 -0.07 7.18
CA LYS A 56 51.96 -1.49 7.52
C LYS A 56 51.87 -1.66 9.04
N GLN A 57 50.96 -2.51 9.49
CA GLN A 57 50.61 -2.64 10.91
C GLN A 57 50.55 -4.09 11.39
N VAL A 58 50.50 -5.07 10.48
CA VAL A 58 50.22 -6.46 10.85
C VAL A 58 51.09 -7.47 10.10
N THR A 59 51.46 -8.52 10.83
CA THR A 59 52.15 -9.72 10.36
C THR A 59 51.18 -10.89 10.27
N LEU A 60 51.09 -11.49 9.08
CA LEU A 60 50.22 -12.63 8.78
C LEU A 60 50.86 -13.96 9.20
N LYS A 61 50.24 -14.71 10.12
CA LYS A 61 50.71 -16.06 10.50
C LYS A 61 50.01 -17.16 9.71
N PRO A 62 50.71 -18.27 9.39
CA PRO A 62 52.08 -18.60 9.81
C PRO A 62 53.17 -18.03 8.90
N CYS A 63 52.84 -17.44 7.75
CA CYS A 63 53.82 -17.10 6.72
C CYS A 63 54.79 -15.95 7.06
N GLY A 64 54.47 -15.10 8.03
CA GLY A 64 55.33 -14.00 8.46
C GLY A 64 55.31 -12.74 7.58
N HIS A 65 54.49 -12.67 6.54
CA HIS A 65 54.40 -11.47 5.69
C HIS A 65 53.69 -10.32 6.41
N ASP A 66 54.28 -9.12 6.34
CA ASP A 66 53.92 -7.94 7.13
C ASP A 66 53.58 -6.69 6.28
N GLN A 67 53.40 -6.87 4.98
CA GLN A 67 53.24 -5.78 4.00
C GLN A 67 51.84 -5.14 3.99
N PHE A 68 51.05 -5.27 5.07
CA PHE A 68 49.63 -4.94 5.07
C PHE A 68 49.22 -4.10 6.30
N CYS A 69 48.20 -3.27 6.13
CA CYS A 69 47.50 -2.63 7.25
C CYS A 69 46.45 -3.58 7.85
N PHE A 70 46.00 -3.28 9.08
CA PHE A 70 45.05 -4.12 9.82
C PHE A 70 43.71 -4.28 9.07
N SER A 71 43.22 -3.20 8.47
CA SER A 71 41.92 -3.16 7.77
C SER A 71 41.89 -4.05 6.53
N CYS A 72 42.98 -4.08 5.75
CA CYS A 72 43.10 -4.91 4.56
C CYS A 72 43.36 -6.39 4.91
N ALA A 73 44.13 -6.66 5.97
CA ALA A 73 44.40 -8.03 6.42
C ALA A 73 43.14 -8.76 6.91
N LEU A 74 42.16 -8.05 7.48
CA LEU A 74 40.88 -8.64 7.90
C LEU A 74 39.98 -9.09 6.73
N ARG A 75 40.21 -8.57 5.53
CA ARG A 75 39.37 -8.85 4.35
C ARG A 75 39.88 -10.03 3.52
N VAL A 76 41.07 -10.55 3.82
CA VAL A 76 41.70 -11.64 3.08
C VAL A 76 41.70 -12.93 3.91
N ARG A 77 41.49 -14.07 3.25
CA ARG A 77 41.48 -15.40 3.89
C ARG A 77 42.80 -16.17 3.69
N THR A 78 43.62 -15.73 2.74
CA THR A 78 44.96 -16.26 2.46
C THR A 78 45.93 -15.10 2.29
N CYS A 79 47.22 -15.32 2.55
CA CYS A 79 48.25 -14.32 2.35
C CYS A 79 48.32 -13.90 0.86
N PRO A 80 48.18 -12.62 0.50
CA PRO A 80 48.26 -12.18 -0.89
C PRO A 80 49.60 -12.44 -1.58
N LEU A 81 50.69 -12.56 -0.81
CA LEU A 81 52.03 -12.79 -1.34
C LEU A 81 52.34 -14.28 -1.59
N CYS A 82 52.02 -15.16 -0.64
CA CYS A 82 52.37 -16.59 -0.73
C CYS A 82 51.18 -17.56 -0.73
N ARG A 83 49.94 -17.04 -0.65
CA ARG A 83 48.68 -17.80 -0.64
C ARG A 83 48.51 -18.78 0.53
N ALA A 84 49.38 -18.72 1.55
CA ALA A 84 49.22 -19.49 2.78
C ALA A 84 47.90 -19.13 3.49
N ALA A 85 47.22 -20.14 4.05
CA ALA A 85 46.01 -19.94 4.85
C ALA A 85 46.35 -19.21 6.16
N LEU A 86 45.56 -18.20 6.51
CA LEU A 86 45.81 -17.35 7.67
C LEU A 86 45.30 -18.01 8.95
N THR A 87 46.16 -18.15 9.96
CA THR A 87 45.81 -18.68 11.28
C THR A 87 45.63 -17.57 12.32
N SER A 88 46.44 -16.50 12.24
CA SER A 88 46.34 -15.35 13.14
C SER A 88 46.97 -14.10 12.53
N LEU A 89 46.63 -12.93 13.09
CA LEU A 89 47.21 -11.63 12.77
C LEU A 89 47.95 -11.13 14.03
N GLU A 90 49.20 -10.71 13.87
CA GLU A 90 49.99 -10.11 14.96
C GLU A 90 50.34 -8.67 14.60
N ALA A 91 50.19 -7.73 15.54
CA ALA A 91 50.58 -6.34 15.30
C ALA A 91 52.11 -6.21 15.27
N ILE A 92 52.62 -5.35 14.40
CA ILE A 92 54.06 -5.03 14.35
C ILE A 92 54.41 -4.22 15.61
N PRO A 93 55.41 -4.64 16.40
CA PRO A 93 55.82 -3.92 17.62
C PRO A 93 56.26 -2.49 17.31
N GLY A 94 55.70 -1.50 18.00
CA GLY A 94 56.10 -0.09 17.88
C GLY A 94 55.21 0.80 17.00
N VAL A 95 54.27 0.23 16.24
CA VAL A 95 53.35 1.00 15.36
C VAL A 95 51.99 1.29 16.02
N MET A 96 51.62 0.56 17.08
CA MET A 96 50.35 0.75 17.78
C MET A 96 50.52 0.82 19.30
N SER A 97 49.99 1.87 19.94
CA SER A 97 49.84 1.96 21.39
C SER A 97 48.59 1.19 21.86
N GLU A 98 48.78 0.31 22.84
CA GLU A 98 47.77 -0.46 23.59
C GLU A 98 47.02 -1.60 22.86
N GLN A 99 47.61 -2.81 23.04
CA GLN A 99 46.99 -4.14 23.13
C GLN A 99 45.75 -4.44 22.26
N VAL A 100 46.00 -4.90 21.03
CA VAL A 100 45.04 -5.70 20.26
C VAL A 100 45.73 -6.99 19.79
N THR A 101 45.81 -7.98 20.67
CA THR A 101 46.03 -9.37 20.25
C THR A 101 44.66 -9.93 19.84
N THR A 102 44.27 -9.76 18.58
CA THR A 102 43.13 -10.51 18.06
C THR A 102 43.58 -11.94 17.78
N GLN A 103 43.39 -12.81 18.77
CA GLN A 103 43.24 -14.23 18.45
C GLN A 103 42.11 -14.35 17.44
N VAL A 104 42.43 -14.82 16.24
CA VAL A 104 41.42 -15.25 15.27
C VAL A 104 40.57 -16.28 15.99
N ILE A 105 39.28 -15.95 16.15
CA ILE A 105 38.29 -16.75 16.89
C ILE A 105 38.42 -18.22 16.46
N PRO A 106 38.78 -19.16 17.35
CA PRO A 106 38.78 -20.57 17.00
C PRO A 106 37.35 -20.98 16.67
N ARG A 107 37.20 -21.95 15.76
CA ARG A 107 35.90 -22.55 15.39
C ARG A 107 35.02 -22.70 16.63
N ILE A 108 33.92 -21.95 16.69
CA ILE A 108 32.84 -22.18 17.66
C ILE A 108 32.42 -23.63 17.48
N THR A 109 32.64 -24.46 18.49
CA THR A 109 32.24 -25.86 18.42
C THR A 109 30.72 -25.96 18.56
N PHE A 110 30.14 -26.99 17.95
CA PHE A 110 28.70 -27.24 17.93
C PHE A 110 28.04 -27.18 19.33
N LYS A 111 28.81 -27.46 20.38
CA LYS A 111 28.38 -27.46 21.78
C LYS A 111 28.00 -26.08 22.31
N ASP A 112 28.66 -25.01 21.83
CA ASP A 112 28.44 -23.64 22.31
C ASP A 112 27.25 -22.96 21.61
N ARG A 113 26.82 -23.47 20.44
CA ARG A 113 25.63 -22.98 19.73
C ARG A 113 24.31 -23.41 20.36
N LEU A 114 24.29 -24.48 21.17
CA LEU A 114 23.07 -25.02 21.78
C LEU A 114 22.54 -24.19 22.95
N GLN A 115 23.39 -23.39 23.61
CA GLN A 115 23.00 -22.61 24.80
C GLN A 115 22.44 -21.23 24.48
N ALA A 116 22.46 -20.78 23.22
CA ALA A 116 21.99 -19.46 22.79
C ALA A 116 20.66 -19.49 22.00
N ILE A 117 19.96 -20.63 22.00
CA ILE A 117 18.76 -20.85 21.21
C ILE A 117 17.53 -20.53 22.08
N PRO A 118 16.72 -19.48 21.80
CA PRO A 118 15.51 -19.21 22.57
C PRO A 118 14.52 -20.37 22.42
N CYS A 119 13.84 -20.77 23.49
CA CYS A 119 13.10 -22.05 23.63
C CYS A 119 12.11 -22.38 22.50
N GLY A 120 11.65 -21.40 21.70
CA GLY A 120 10.82 -21.64 20.51
C GLY A 120 11.55 -22.36 19.36
N TRP A 121 12.87 -22.22 19.25
CA TRP A 121 13.68 -22.87 18.20
C TRP A 121 13.93 -24.35 18.49
N ILE A 122 13.89 -24.78 19.76
CA ILE A 122 13.97 -26.20 20.14
C ILE A 122 12.72 -26.95 19.67
N ILE A 123 11.55 -26.30 19.71
CA ILE A 123 10.29 -26.86 19.21
C ILE A 123 10.33 -27.03 17.69
N TRP A 124 10.93 -26.08 16.96
CA TRP A 124 11.14 -26.17 15.51
C TRP A 124 12.22 -27.18 15.10
N LEU A 125 13.31 -27.29 15.86
CA LEU A 125 14.33 -28.31 15.65
C LEU A 125 13.79 -29.72 15.94
N LEU A 126 12.97 -29.89 16.98
CA LEU A 126 12.34 -31.17 17.31
C LEU A 126 11.21 -31.53 16.34
N ALA A 127 10.42 -30.55 15.88
CA ALA A 127 9.42 -30.76 14.82
C ALA A 127 10.08 -31.07 13.47
N GLY A 128 11.20 -30.40 13.15
CA GLY A 128 12.03 -30.69 11.98
C GLY A 128 12.67 -32.08 12.06
N LEU A 129 13.17 -32.49 13.23
CA LEU A 129 13.73 -33.82 13.46
C LEU A 129 12.67 -34.93 13.37
N LEU A 130 11.45 -34.68 13.86
CA LEU A 130 10.31 -35.60 13.75
C LEU A 130 9.76 -35.70 12.33
N PHE A 131 9.78 -34.60 11.57
CA PHE A 131 9.47 -34.60 10.14
C PHE A 131 10.54 -35.38 9.36
N TRP A 132 11.82 -35.12 9.62
CA TRP A 132 12.98 -35.80 9.02
C TRP A 132 13.04 -37.31 9.30
N LEU A 133 12.66 -37.75 10.50
CA LEU A 133 12.59 -39.17 10.86
C LEU A 133 11.48 -39.92 10.13
N LYS A 134 10.41 -39.22 9.71
CA LYS A 134 9.31 -39.81 8.93
C LYS A 134 9.60 -39.93 7.43
N SER A 135 10.56 -39.17 6.90
CA SER A 135 10.86 -39.11 5.46
C SER A 135 11.86 -40.17 4.97
N GLY A 136 12.51 -40.95 5.85
CA GLY A 136 13.41 -42.04 5.45
C GLY A 136 14.76 -41.61 4.83
N TRP A 137 15.18 -40.35 5.01
CA TRP A 137 16.35 -39.75 4.33
C TRP A 137 17.73 -40.09 4.92
N LEU A 138 17.81 -40.92 5.97
CA LEU A 138 19.06 -41.12 6.73
C LEU A 138 20.03 -42.19 6.17
N LEU A 139 19.70 -42.88 5.08
CA LEU A 139 20.51 -44.00 4.56
C LEU A 139 21.54 -43.63 3.48
N SER A 140 21.67 -42.34 3.11
CA SER A 140 22.60 -41.89 2.05
C SER A 140 23.50 -40.71 2.47
N TRP A 141 23.77 -40.54 3.77
CA TRP A 141 24.66 -39.47 4.25
C TRP A 141 26.09 -39.98 4.43
N GLY A 142 26.76 -40.22 3.30
CA GLY A 142 28.20 -40.42 3.21
C GLY A 142 28.77 -39.58 2.07
N SER A 143 29.66 -38.64 2.40
CA SER A 143 30.51 -37.82 1.50
C SER A 143 29.81 -36.81 0.56
N GLY A 144 29.62 -35.55 1.00
CA GLY A 144 29.20 -34.46 0.09
C GLY A 144 28.75 -33.13 0.73
N ALA A 145 29.48 -32.59 1.71
CA ALA A 145 28.99 -31.48 2.57
C ALA A 145 28.70 -30.11 1.88
N GLN A 146 29.00 -29.92 0.59
CA GLN A 146 28.67 -28.68 -0.13
C GLN A 146 27.41 -28.79 -1.01
N HIS A 147 26.97 -30.00 -1.37
CA HIS A 147 25.76 -30.21 -2.17
C HIS A 147 24.48 -30.19 -1.30
N ASN A 148 24.63 -30.32 0.01
CA ASN A 148 23.48 -30.43 0.91
C ASN A 148 22.88 -29.06 1.29
N VAL A 149 23.67 -27.98 1.35
CA VAL A 149 23.15 -26.68 1.79
C VAL A 149 22.25 -26.03 0.73
N HIS A 150 22.57 -26.20 -0.56
CA HIS A 150 21.71 -25.77 -1.65
C HIS A 150 20.35 -26.48 -1.58
N GLU A 151 20.36 -27.81 -1.54
CA GLU A 151 19.14 -28.63 -1.44
C GLU A 151 18.33 -28.32 -0.17
N MET A 152 19.01 -28.06 0.96
CA MET A 152 18.32 -27.65 2.20
C MET A 152 17.64 -26.30 2.07
N VAL A 153 18.31 -25.30 1.47
CA VAL A 153 17.71 -23.96 1.26
C VAL A 153 16.59 -24.05 0.25
N LEU A 154 16.78 -24.77 -0.85
CA LEU A 154 15.74 -25.00 -1.85
C LEU A 154 14.53 -25.71 -1.23
N ALA A 155 14.73 -26.77 -0.45
CA ALA A 155 13.65 -27.46 0.25
C ALA A 155 12.91 -26.55 1.23
N ALA A 156 13.62 -25.68 1.96
CA ALA A 156 13.00 -24.70 2.84
C ALA A 156 12.14 -23.68 2.06
N VAL A 157 12.69 -23.13 0.96
CA VAL A 157 11.97 -22.20 0.08
C VAL A 157 10.77 -22.87 -0.59
N LEU A 158 10.87 -24.14 -0.98
CA LEU A 158 9.74 -24.90 -1.56
C LEU A 158 8.59 -25.12 -0.57
N GLN A 159 8.87 -25.15 0.74
CA GLN A 159 7.83 -25.24 1.77
C GLN A 159 7.25 -23.87 2.10
N ASP A 160 8.10 -22.84 2.16
CA ASP A 160 7.71 -21.46 2.42
C ASP A 160 8.64 -20.51 1.65
N GLY A 161 8.10 -19.88 0.59
CA GLY A 161 8.85 -18.92 -0.22
C GLY A 161 9.48 -17.79 0.60
N GLY A 162 8.87 -17.42 1.74
CA GLY A 162 9.38 -16.41 2.66
C GLY A 162 10.76 -16.73 3.26
N ALA A 163 11.17 -18.01 3.24
CA ALA A 163 12.50 -18.43 3.68
C ALA A 163 13.65 -17.73 2.91
N LEU A 164 13.38 -17.24 1.69
CA LEU A 164 14.35 -16.48 0.89
C LEU A 164 14.86 -15.22 1.61
N GLU A 165 14.02 -14.58 2.43
CA GLU A 165 14.41 -13.40 3.22
C GLU A 165 15.58 -13.67 4.16
N TYR A 166 15.71 -14.90 4.65
CA TYR A 166 16.75 -15.29 5.60
C TYR A 166 17.95 -15.97 4.94
N ALA A 167 17.84 -16.28 3.65
CA ALA A 167 18.92 -16.87 2.89
C ALA A 167 20.13 -15.91 2.82
N SER A 168 21.34 -16.45 2.67
CA SER A 168 22.54 -15.62 2.46
C SER A 168 22.55 -15.01 1.06
N ASP A 169 23.33 -13.95 0.85
CA ASP A 169 23.40 -13.24 -0.44
C ASP A 169 23.69 -14.18 -1.62
N ARG A 170 24.50 -15.23 -1.40
CA ARG A 170 24.78 -16.26 -2.40
C ARG A 170 23.50 -16.95 -2.91
N PHE A 171 22.58 -17.28 -2.00
CA PHE A 171 21.34 -17.98 -2.35
C PHE A 171 20.23 -17.03 -2.81
N ARG A 172 20.28 -15.75 -2.39
CA ARG A 172 19.44 -14.71 -2.98
C ARG A 172 19.88 -14.29 -4.39
N ASP A 173 21.10 -14.66 -4.78
CA ASP A 173 21.62 -14.54 -6.14
C ASP A 173 21.53 -15.85 -6.93
N ASP A 174 20.94 -16.91 -6.36
CA ASP A 174 20.72 -18.19 -7.03
C ASP A 174 19.37 -18.18 -7.77
N ARG A 175 19.41 -18.43 -9.08
CA ARG A 175 18.24 -18.32 -9.96
C ARG A 175 17.16 -19.33 -9.57
N ASP A 176 17.53 -20.57 -9.29
CA ASP A 176 16.57 -21.66 -9.11
C ASP A 176 15.85 -21.52 -7.78
N ILE A 177 16.59 -21.16 -6.73
CA ILE A 177 16.03 -20.86 -5.40
C ILE A 177 15.10 -19.64 -5.47
N VAL A 178 15.52 -18.56 -6.15
CA VAL A 178 14.68 -17.38 -6.30
C VAL A 178 13.42 -17.68 -7.10
N LEU A 179 13.50 -18.38 -8.24
CA LEU A 179 12.33 -18.76 -9.03
C LEU A 179 11.37 -19.66 -8.25
N ALA A 180 11.87 -20.58 -7.43
CA ALA A 180 11.05 -21.40 -6.55
C ALA A 180 10.26 -20.56 -5.52
N ALA A 181 10.88 -19.51 -4.97
CA ALA A 181 10.20 -18.56 -4.09
C ALA A 181 9.13 -17.74 -4.84
N LEU A 182 9.49 -17.20 -6.01
CA LEU A 182 8.60 -16.36 -6.83
C LEU A 182 7.37 -17.09 -7.35
N HIS A 183 7.46 -18.41 -7.53
CA HIS A 183 6.31 -19.23 -7.88
C HIS A 183 5.21 -19.18 -6.82
N GLN A 184 5.57 -19.03 -5.55
CA GLN A 184 4.61 -18.91 -4.44
C GLN A 184 4.15 -17.47 -4.23
N ASP A 185 5.08 -16.50 -4.25
CA ASP A 185 4.78 -15.07 -4.11
C ASP A 185 5.81 -14.21 -4.88
N GLY A 186 5.35 -13.53 -5.92
CA GLY A 186 6.15 -12.66 -6.77
C GLY A 186 6.71 -11.44 -6.04
N THR A 187 6.12 -11.02 -4.91
CA THR A 187 6.64 -9.88 -4.12
C THR A 187 7.95 -10.21 -3.40
N LEU A 188 8.28 -11.50 -3.27
CA LEU A 188 9.55 -11.98 -2.72
C LEU A 188 10.75 -11.59 -3.59
N LEU A 189 10.52 -11.10 -4.81
CA LEU A 189 11.55 -10.52 -5.67
C LEU A 189 12.37 -9.45 -4.94
N ARG A 190 11.79 -8.73 -3.98
CA ARG A 190 12.48 -7.73 -3.15
C ARG A 190 13.71 -8.26 -2.41
N TYR A 191 13.76 -9.57 -2.12
CA TYR A 191 14.87 -10.21 -1.44
C TYR A 191 15.95 -10.70 -2.41
N ALA A 192 15.64 -10.88 -3.68
CA ALA A 192 16.61 -11.32 -4.67
C ALA A 192 17.74 -10.29 -4.86
N SER A 193 18.89 -10.78 -5.32
CA SER A 193 20.04 -9.93 -5.65
C SER A 193 19.66 -8.87 -6.68
N ALA A 194 20.37 -7.73 -6.69
CA ALA A 194 20.14 -6.68 -7.69
C ALA A 194 20.29 -7.19 -9.13
N ARG A 195 21.19 -8.17 -9.35
CA ARG A 195 21.40 -8.83 -10.64
C ARG A 195 20.15 -9.59 -11.09
N LEU A 196 19.56 -10.40 -10.21
CA LEU A 196 18.34 -11.16 -10.54
C LEU A 196 17.09 -10.27 -10.61
N ARG A 197 17.02 -9.17 -9.85
CA ARG A 197 15.95 -8.17 -9.96
C ARG A 197 15.96 -7.40 -11.28
N GLY A 198 17.11 -7.36 -11.97
CA GLY A 198 17.25 -6.83 -13.33
C GLY A 198 17.28 -7.92 -14.41
N ASP A 199 17.13 -9.19 -14.04
CA ASP A 199 17.00 -10.28 -15.01
C ASP A 199 15.56 -10.33 -15.53
N ARG A 200 15.44 -10.26 -16.85
CA ARG A 200 14.15 -10.14 -17.52
C ARG A 200 13.22 -11.32 -17.28
N GLU A 201 13.74 -12.54 -17.32
CA GLU A 201 12.93 -13.74 -17.13
C GLU A 201 12.50 -13.90 -15.67
N VAL A 202 13.38 -13.58 -14.72
CA VAL A 202 13.04 -13.57 -13.29
C VAL A 202 11.98 -12.49 -12.99
N ALA A 203 12.13 -11.30 -13.59
CA ALA A 203 11.15 -10.23 -13.48
C ALA A 203 9.79 -10.66 -14.05
N LEU A 204 9.76 -11.29 -15.24
CA LEU A 204 8.54 -11.83 -15.83
C LEU A 204 7.88 -12.88 -14.94
N ALA A 205 8.64 -13.83 -14.40
CA ALA A 205 8.12 -14.83 -13.47
C ALA A 205 7.46 -14.19 -12.24
N ALA A 206 8.10 -13.16 -11.66
CA ALA A 206 7.57 -12.43 -10.52
C ALA A 206 6.28 -11.66 -10.85
N VAL A 207 6.26 -10.88 -11.93
CA VAL A 207 5.10 -10.06 -12.30
C VAL A 207 3.93 -10.88 -12.80
N HIS A 208 4.17 -12.04 -13.42
CA HIS A 208 3.11 -12.99 -13.80
C HIS A 208 2.41 -13.58 -12.58
N GLN A 209 3.13 -13.79 -11.48
CA GLN A 209 2.52 -14.24 -10.23
C GLN A 209 1.78 -13.09 -9.53
N ASN A 210 2.40 -11.89 -9.44
CA ASN A 210 1.79 -10.72 -8.82
C ASN A 210 2.30 -9.43 -9.45
N GLY A 211 1.40 -8.67 -10.10
CA GLY A 211 1.74 -7.41 -10.77
C GLY A 211 2.42 -6.36 -9.88
N ARG A 212 2.24 -6.42 -8.55
CA ARG A 212 2.95 -5.52 -7.61
C ARG A 212 4.45 -5.79 -7.53
N ALA A 213 4.91 -6.96 -7.96
CA ALA A 213 6.33 -7.30 -8.02
C ALA A 213 7.14 -6.31 -8.88
N LEU A 214 6.46 -5.61 -9.81
CA LEU A 214 7.07 -4.56 -10.63
C LEU A 214 7.77 -3.46 -9.79
N GLU A 215 7.31 -3.20 -8.55
CA GLU A 215 7.97 -2.30 -7.60
C GLU A 215 9.44 -2.65 -7.34
N HIS A 216 9.78 -3.93 -7.40
CA HIS A 216 11.08 -4.45 -7.01
C HIS A 216 11.97 -4.79 -8.20
N VAL A 217 11.43 -4.73 -9.43
CA VAL A 217 12.16 -4.91 -10.67
C VAL A 217 13.08 -3.70 -10.88
N ALA A 218 14.38 -3.94 -10.89
CA ALA A 218 15.36 -2.89 -11.10
C ALA A 218 15.68 -2.78 -12.60
N LEU A 219 15.75 -1.55 -13.13
CA LEU A 219 16.21 -1.26 -14.51
C LEU A 219 15.30 -1.74 -15.66
N LEU A 220 14.15 -2.40 -15.37
CA LEU A 220 13.18 -2.85 -16.38
C LEU A 220 11.79 -2.23 -16.20
N ASP A 221 11.67 -1.15 -15.42
CA ASP A 221 10.45 -0.33 -15.32
C ASP A 221 10.09 0.35 -16.65
N GLY A 222 11.03 0.44 -17.58
CA GLY A 222 10.84 0.86 -18.97
C GLY A 222 10.67 -0.29 -19.99
N ASP A 223 10.78 -1.56 -19.58
CA ASP A 223 10.50 -2.69 -20.49
C ASP A 223 8.99 -2.85 -20.63
N ARG A 224 8.48 -2.53 -21.82
CA ARG A 224 7.05 -2.55 -22.12
C ARG A 224 6.42 -3.92 -21.90
N GLU A 225 7.12 -5.02 -22.18
CA GLU A 225 6.55 -6.37 -22.02
C GLU A 225 6.42 -6.74 -20.55
N VAL A 226 7.45 -6.43 -19.74
CA VAL A 226 7.41 -6.67 -18.28
C VAL A 226 6.31 -5.84 -17.63
N VAL A 227 6.21 -4.55 -17.98
CA VAL A 227 5.17 -3.66 -17.46
C VAL A 227 3.78 -4.11 -17.91
N LEU A 228 3.61 -4.48 -19.18
CA LEU A 228 2.32 -4.97 -19.68
C LEU A 228 1.90 -6.26 -18.94
N ALA A 229 2.81 -7.20 -18.72
CA ALA A 229 2.53 -8.41 -17.94
C ALA A 229 2.06 -8.06 -16.52
N ALA A 230 2.70 -7.10 -15.85
CA ALA A 230 2.30 -6.63 -14.52
C ALA A 230 0.92 -5.96 -14.53
N VAL A 231 0.66 -5.09 -15.51
CA VAL A 231 -0.61 -4.38 -15.70
C VAL A 231 -1.77 -5.34 -15.95
N LEU A 232 -1.54 -6.40 -16.73
CA LEU A 232 -2.55 -7.43 -16.99
C LEU A 232 -2.96 -8.17 -15.71
N GLN A 233 -2.02 -8.39 -14.79
CA GLN A 233 -2.34 -8.94 -13.46
C GLN A 233 -3.11 -7.91 -12.61
N GLN A 234 -2.57 -6.70 -12.46
CA GLN A 234 -3.17 -5.63 -11.65
C GLN A 234 -2.98 -4.28 -12.32
N GLY A 235 -4.07 -3.61 -12.72
CA GLY A 235 -4.01 -2.33 -13.45
C GLY A 235 -3.21 -1.24 -12.71
N VAL A 236 -3.30 -1.21 -11.38
CA VAL A 236 -2.54 -0.27 -10.52
C VAL A 236 -1.03 -0.48 -10.55
N ALA A 237 -0.52 -1.60 -11.09
CA ALA A 237 0.90 -1.81 -11.29
C ALA A 237 1.54 -0.75 -12.21
N LEU A 238 0.73 -0.08 -13.04
CA LEU A 238 1.15 1.06 -13.86
C LEU A 238 1.91 2.13 -13.06
N ARG A 239 1.63 2.28 -11.75
CA ARG A 239 2.31 3.25 -10.88
C ARG A 239 3.82 3.06 -10.77
N TYR A 240 4.31 1.85 -11.04
CA TYR A 240 5.73 1.49 -10.98
C TYR A 240 6.42 1.56 -12.35
N ALA A 241 5.67 1.83 -13.42
CA ALA A 241 6.24 1.95 -14.75
C ALA A 241 6.98 3.29 -14.91
N ALA A 242 7.99 3.28 -15.78
CA ALA A 242 8.69 4.50 -16.18
C ALA A 242 7.72 5.52 -16.80
N GLU A 243 7.99 6.81 -16.63
CA GLU A 243 7.13 7.92 -17.09
C GLU A 243 6.70 7.76 -18.56
N LYS A 244 7.65 7.38 -19.43
CA LYS A 244 7.39 7.17 -20.86
C LYS A 244 6.28 6.14 -21.11
N LEU A 245 6.23 5.06 -20.34
CA LEU A 245 5.20 4.03 -20.45
C LEU A 245 3.89 4.46 -19.78
N ARG A 246 3.94 5.32 -18.76
CA ARG A 246 2.73 5.96 -18.21
C ARG A 246 2.11 6.99 -19.17
N GLY A 247 2.82 7.37 -20.23
CA GLY A 247 2.30 8.10 -21.39
C GLY A 247 1.93 7.23 -22.60
N ASP A 248 2.15 5.91 -22.55
CA ASP A 248 1.73 5.00 -23.64
C ASP A 248 0.22 4.78 -23.57
N ARG A 249 -0.49 5.42 -24.50
CA ARG A 249 -1.96 5.39 -24.60
C ARG A 249 -2.53 3.97 -24.50
N ASP A 250 -1.98 3.02 -25.25
CA ASP A 250 -2.53 1.65 -25.34
C ASP A 250 -2.27 0.86 -24.05
N LEU A 251 -1.09 1.04 -23.46
CA LEU A 251 -0.75 0.43 -22.18
C LEU A 251 -1.63 0.97 -21.04
N VAL A 252 -1.82 2.29 -20.98
CA VAL A 252 -2.66 2.92 -19.96
C VAL A 252 -4.14 2.54 -20.16
N LEU A 253 -4.66 2.49 -21.39
CA LEU A 253 -6.01 1.98 -21.63
C LEU A 253 -6.16 0.53 -21.18
N THR A 254 -5.15 -0.30 -21.41
CA THR A 254 -5.13 -1.68 -20.89
C THR A 254 -5.19 -1.68 -19.37
N ALA A 255 -4.44 -0.81 -18.69
CA ALA A 255 -4.47 -0.68 -17.24
C ALA A 255 -5.84 -0.23 -16.73
N VAL A 256 -6.43 0.80 -17.34
CA VAL A 256 -7.76 1.34 -17.00
C VAL A 256 -8.86 0.29 -17.21
N ARG A 257 -8.75 -0.55 -18.25
CA ARG A 257 -9.67 -1.68 -18.48
C ARG A 257 -9.61 -2.73 -17.37
N ARG A 258 -8.44 -2.91 -16.75
CA ARG A 258 -8.27 -3.85 -15.63
C ARG A 258 -8.70 -3.24 -14.30
N ASP A 259 -8.33 -1.99 -14.08
CA ASP A 259 -8.68 -1.21 -12.89
C ASP A 259 -8.82 0.26 -13.29
N PRO A 260 -10.04 0.84 -13.28
CA PRO A 260 -10.26 2.23 -13.65
C PRO A 260 -9.46 3.24 -12.84
N THR A 261 -9.09 2.89 -11.59
CA THR A 261 -8.27 3.75 -10.75
C THR A 261 -6.85 3.92 -11.27
N ALA A 262 -6.41 3.07 -12.22
CA ALA A 262 -5.11 3.19 -12.87
C ALA A 262 -4.92 4.51 -13.62
N LEU A 263 -6.00 5.19 -14.03
CA LEU A 263 -5.93 6.50 -14.69
C LEU A 263 -5.15 7.53 -13.85
N ARG A 264 -5.19 7.42 -12.50
CA ARG A 264 -4.43 8.31 -11.60
C ARG A 264 -2.92 8.26 -11.80
N TYR A 265 -2.40 7.17 -12.36
CA TYR A 265 -0.98 6.92 -12.56
C TYR A 265 -0.52 7.26 -13.98
N ALA A 266 -1.46 7.49 -14.90
CA ALA A 266 -1.15 7.97 -16.24
C ALA A 266 -0.40 9.32 -16.19
N SER A 267 0.34 9.58 -17.27
CA SER A 267 0.98 10.87 -17.49
C SER A 267 -0.03 12.02 -17.43
N LEU A 268 0.44 13.22 -17.09
CA LEU A 268 -0.43 14.40 -17.04
C LEU A 268 -1.07 14.69 -18.40
N ASP A 269 -0.34 14.47 -19.49
CA ASP A 269 -0.81 14.69 -20.86
C ASP A 269 -2.01 13.79 -21.17
N LEU A 270 -1.96 12.50 -20.84
CA LEU A 270 -3.11 11.59 -21.04
C LEU A 270 -4.30 11.92 -20.12
N ARG A 271 -4.05 12.44 -18.92
CA ARG A 271 -5.11 12.87 -18.00
C ARG A 271 -5.76 14.18 -18.42
N ASP A 272 -5.09 14.97 -19.25
CA ASP A 272 -5.64 16.19 -19.87
C ASP A 272 -6.22 15.93 -21.27
N ASP A 273 -5.92 14.79 -21.90
CA ASP A 273 -6.54 14.37 -23.14
C ASP A 273 -8.03 14.00 -22.92
N ALA A 274 -8.90 14.85 -23.45
CA ALA A 274 -10.34 14.75 -23.34
C ALA A 274 -10.89 13.45 -23.96
N GLU A 275 -10.39 13.05 -25.14
CA GLU A 275 -10.86 11.85 -25.83
C GLU A 275 -10.42 10.59 -25.08
N PHE A 276 -9.18 10.60 -24.58
CA PHE A 276 -8.66 9.51 -23.77
C PHE A 276 -9.42 9.33 -22.45
N VAL A 277 -9.62 10.41 -21.70
CA VAL A 277 -10.37 10.39 -20.44
C VAL A 277 -11.80 9.96 -20.69
N LEU A 278 -12.41 10.38 -21.80
CA LEU A 278 -13.76 9.96 -22.13
C LEU A 278 -13.87 8.44 -22.31
N GLU A 279 -12.88 7.78 -22.95
CA GLU A 279 -12.87 6.31 -23.05
C GLU A 279 -12.78 5.63 -21.67
N ALA A 280 -12.06 6.25 -20.72
CA ALA A 280 -12.00 5.77 -19.33
C ALA A 280 -13.35 5.95 -18.60
N VAL A 281 -13.95 7.14 -18.71
CA VAL A 281 -15.26 7.50 -18.12
C VAL A 281 -16.40 6.64 -18.67
N GLN A 282 -16.36 6.30 -19.96
CA GLN A 282 -17.31 5.39 -20.61
C GLN A 282 -17.26 3.96 -20.05
N ARG A 283 -16.19 3.58 -19.35
CA ARG A 283 -16.12 2.32 -18.60
C ARG A 283 -16.59 2.53 -17.18
N ASP A 284 -15.91 3.42 -16.46
CA ASP A 284 -16.21 3.78 -15.08
C ASP A 284 -16.35 5.30 -14.95
N PRO A 285 -17.57 5.82 -14.70
CA PRO A 285 -17.77 7.26 -14.52
C PRO A 285 -16.93 7.88 -13.39
N GLN A 286 -16.55 7.09 -12.37
CA GLN A 286 -15.72 7.56 -11.27
C GLN A 286 -14.26 7.81 -11.67
N ALA A 287 -13.84 7.37 -12.87
CA ALA A 287 -12.53 7.70 -13.43
C ALA A 287 -12.36 9.22 -13.63
N LEU A 288 -13.46 9.97 -13.77
CA LEU A 288 -13.47 11.43 -13.88
C LEU A 288 -12.66 12.10 -12.75
N GLN A 289 -12.64 11.54 -11.54
CA GLN A 289 -11.89 12.06 -10.39
C GLN A 289 -10.39 12.21 -10.65
N TYR A 290 -9.83 11.40 -11.56
CA TYR A 290 -8.41 11.38 -11.88
C TYR A 290 -8.07 12.27 -13.08
N ALA A 291 -9.06 12.76 -13.82
CA ALA A 291 -8.83 13.65 -14.95
C ALA A 291 -8.24 15.01 -14.52
N ALA A 292 -7.58 15.69 -15.46
CA ALA A 292 -7.11 17.05 -15.25
C ALA A 292 -8.29 18.00 -14.96
N VAL A 293 -8.02 19.09 -14.22
CA VAL A 293 -9.06 20.07 -13.83
C VAL A 293 -9.81 20.60 -15.05
N ARG A 294 -9.10 20.85 -16.16
CA ARG A 294 -9.70 21.31 -17.42
C ARG A 294 -10.73 20.32 -17.96
N VAL A 295 -10.39 19.03 -17.99
CA VAL A 295 -11.29 17.95 -18.45
C VAL A 295 -12.47 17.75 -17.48
N ARG A 296 -12.27 17.95 -16.17
CA ARG A 296 -13.36 17.94 -15.18
C ARG A 296 -14.31 19.14 -15.31
N GLY A 297 -13.91 20.18 -16.02
CA GLY A 297 -14.76 21.31 -16.43
C GLY A 297 -15.29 21.16 -17.87
N ASP A 298 -14.99 20.06 -18.56
CA ASP A 298 -15.56 19.79 -19.87
C ASP A 298 -17.00 19.29 -19.71
N ARG A 299 -17.94 20.13 -20.12
CA ARG A 299 -19.36 19.89 -19.95
C ARG A 299 -19.83 18.58 -20.60
N ASP A 300 -19.34 18.25 -21.79
CA ASP A 300 -19.82 17.10 -22.55
C ASP A 300 -19.32 15.79 -21.92
N ILE A 301 -18.07 15.79 -21.42
CA ILE A 301 -17.50 14.65 -20.71
C ILE A 301 -18.22 14.43 -19.38
N VAL A 302 -18.43 15.49 -18.61
CA VAL A 302 -19.16 15.41 -17.33
C VAL A 302 -20.60 14.95 -17.56
N LEU A 303 -21.31 15.47 -18.55
CA LEU A 303 -22.66 15.02 -18.90
C LEU A 303 -22.71 13.54 -19.24
N GLN A 304 -21.72 13.02 -19.97
CA GLN A 304 -21.63 11.59 -20.26
C GLN A 304 -21.38 10.75 -19.00
N ALA A 305 -20.56 11.24 -18.07
CA ALA A 305 -20.31 10.59 -16.79
C ALA A 305 -21.59 10.54 -15.93
N VAL A 306 -22.24 11.68 -15.70
CA VAL A 306 -23.38 11.80 -14.77
C VAL A 306 -24.62 11.04 -15.24
N ARG A 307 -24.82 10.92 -16.56
CA ARG A 307 -25.92 10.13 -17.13
C ARG A 307 -25.80 8.63 -16.82
N ARG A 308 -24.58 8.13 -16.59
CA ARG A 308 -24.33 6.74 -16.22
C ARG A 308 -24.28 6.56 -14.70
N ASP A 309 -23.70 7.52 -13.99
CA ASP A 309 -23.63 7.54 -12.53
C ASP A 309 -23.72 8.99 -12.04
N GLY A 310 -24.85 9.35 -11.42
CA GLY A 310 -25.11 10.71 -10.94
C GLY A 310 -24.06 11.18 -9.91
N MET A 311 -23.46 10.23 -9.17
CA MET A 311 -22.40 10.53 -8.21
C MET A 311 -21.07 10.92 -8.85
N ALA A 312 -20.92 10.80 -10.17
CA ALA A 312 -19.76 11.34 -10.87
C ALA A 312 -19.72 12.89 -10.82
N LEU A 313 -20.86 13.54 -10.56
CA LEU A 313 -20.97 15.00 -10.47
C LEU A 313 -20.02 15.59 -9.42
N GLN A 314 -19.76 14.87 -8.31
CA GLN A 314 -18.88 15.32 -7.24
C GLN A 314 -17.44 15.64 -7.69
N HIS A 315 -17.04 15.10 -8.85
CA HIS A 315 -15.70 15.28 -9.40
C HIS A 315 -15.61 16.43 -10.42
N ALA A 316 -16.76 16.96 -10.85
CA ALA A 316 -16.84 18.05 -11.80
C ALA A 316 -16.24 19.36 -11.26
N SER A 317 -15.99 20.32 -12.15
CA SER A 317 -15.59 21.67 -11.75
C SER A 317 -16.73 22.39 -11.03
N LYS A 318 -16.39 23.39 -10.18
CA LYS A 318 -17.38 24.17 -9.44
C LYS A 318 -18.39 24.86 -10.36
N GLU A 319 -17.93 25.31 -11.52
CA GLU A 319 -18.78 25.92 -12.55
C GLU A 319 -19.89 24.98 -13.03
N LEU A 320 -19.60 23.68 -13.15
CA LEU A 320 -20.57 22.67 -13.60
C LEU A 320 -21.47 22.17 -12.46
N LEU A 321 -21.05 22.32 -11.19
CA LEU A 321 -21.93 22.10 -10.04
C LEU A 321 -23.06 23.14 -9.96
N GLY A 322 -22.89 24.31 -10.59
CA GLY A 322 -23.92 25.32 -10.79
C GLY A 322 -24.64 25.24 -12.14
N ASP A 323 -24.25 24.33 -13.04
CA ASP A 323 -24.94 24.15 -14.32
C ASP A 323 -26.23 23.34 -14.10
N ARG A 324 -27.37 24.02 -14.22
CA ARG A 324 -28.71 23.45 -14.02
C ARG A 324 -28.94 22.18 -14.84
N GLU A 325 -28.51 22.12 -16.08
CA GLU A 325 -28.75 20.94 -16.93
C GLU A 325 -27.88 19.75 -16.50
N VAL A 326 -26.63 20.01 -16.12
CA VAL A 326 -25.70 18.96 -15.65
C VAL A 326 -26.19 18.37 -14.33
N VAL A 327 -26.58 19.23 -13.39
CA VAL A 327 -27.10 18.81 -12.09
C VAL A 327 -28.42 18.04 -12.24
N LEU A 328 -29.36 18.52 -13.05
CA LEU A 328 -30.61 17.79 -13.31
C LEU A 328 -30.36 16.43 -13.94
N ALA A 329 -29.39 16.31 -14.86
CA ALA A 329 -29.01 15.02 -15.43
C ALA A 329 -28.44 14.06 -14.37
N ALA A 330 -27.65 14.57 -13.41
CA ALA A 330 -27.11 13.79 -12.30
C ALA A 330 -28.21 13.35 -11.32
N VAL A 331 -29.09 14.28 -10.94
CA VAL A 331 -30.22 14.06 -10.03
C VAL A 331 -31.20 13.02 -10.59
N HIS A 332 -31.51 13.10 -11.89
CA HIS A 332 -32.34 12.10 -12.55
C HIS A 332 -31.72 10.70 -12.48
N ARG A 333 -30.38 10.60 -12.41
CA ARG A 333 -29.68 9.33 -12.27
C ARG A 333 -29.56 8.86 -10.82
N SER A 334 -29.31 9.77 -9.89
CA SER A 334 -29.16 9.53 -8.45
C SER A 334 -29.64 10.76 -7.69
N GLY A 335 -30.75 10.67 -6.97
CA GLY A 335 -31.33 11.82 -6.22
C GLY A 335 -30.35 12.44 -5.23
N ASP A 336 -29.51 11.61 -4.60
CA ASP A 336 -28.42 12.04 -3.71
C ASP A 336 -27.41 12.98 -4.39
N ALA A 337 -27.26 12.96 -5.72
CA ALA A 337 -26.32 13.84 -6.42
C ALA A 337 -26.64 15.33 -6.20
N LEU A 338 -27.83 15.68 -5.70
CA LEU A 338 -28.16 17.04 -5.34
C LEU A 338 -27.27 17.58 -4.21
N TYR A 339 -26.73 16.75 -3.31
CA TYR A 339 -25.93 17.25 -2.18
C TYR A 339 -24.64 17.97 -2.61
N VAL A 340 -24.12 17.66 -3.82
CA VAL A 340 -22.92 18.31 -4.37
C VAL A 340 -23.23 19.51 -5.25
N ALA A 341 -24.50 19.80 -5.53
CA ALA A 341 -24.89 20.94 -6.33
C ALA A 341 -24.50 22.25 -5.64
N ASP A 342 -24.28 23.30 -6.43
CA ASP A 342 -24.05 24.64 -5.90
C ASP A 342 -25.28 25.14 -5.10
N ASP A 343 -25.02 25.87 -4.01
CA ASP A 343 -26.06 26.39 -3.10
C ASP A 343 -27.17 27.16 -3.85
N ASN A 344 -26.85 27.83 -4.96
CA ASN A 344 -27.87 28.55 -5.75
C ASN A 344 -28.96 27.62 -6.30
N LEU A 345 -28.61 26.38 -6.65
CA LEU A 345 -29.56 25.39 -7.18
C LEU A 345 -30.37 24.70 -6.07
N LEU A 346 -29.87 24.68 -4.83
CA LEU A 346 -30.61 24.16 -3.67
C LEU A 346 -31.80 25.06 -3.27
N GLY A 347 -31.79 26.32 -3.71
CA GLY A 347 -32.90 27.27 -3.62
C GLY A 347 -33.82 27.27 -4.85
N ASP A 348 -33.45 26.60 -5.94
CA ASP A 348 -34.24 26.59 -7.17
C ASP A 348 -35.42 25.63 -7.03
N ARG A 349 -36.63 26.20 -7.12
CA ARG A 349 -37.89 25.46 -6.98
C ARG A 349 -38.05 24.36 -8.03
N GLU A 350 -37.67 24.62 -9.28
CA GLU A 350 -37.84 23.65 -10.36
C GLU A 350 -36.85 22.49 -10.22
N VAL A 351 -35.58 22.80 -9.89
CA VAL A 351 -34.57 21.77 -9.63
C VAL A 351 -34.99 20.90 -8.45
N MET A 352 -35.47 21.52 -7.36
CA MET A 352 -35.92 20.77 -6.20
C MET A 352 -37.15 19.91 -6.50
N LEU A 353 -38.13 20.43 -7.25
CA LEU A 353 -39.31 19.64 -7.65
C LEU A 353 -38.91 18.38 -8.42
N GLU A 354 -37.93 18.48 -9.32
CA GLU A 354 -37.47 17.33 -10.07
C GLU A 354 -36.70 16.35 -9.18
N ALA A 355 -35.84 16.86 -8.29
CA ALA A 355 -35.09 16.05 -7.35
C ALA A 355 -36.00 15.24 -6.42
N VAL A 356 -36.98 15.89 -5.79
CA VAL A 356 -37.87 15.23 -4.82
C VAL A 356 -38.84 14.23 -5.45
N ARG A 357 -39.12 14.37 -6.76
CA ARG A 357 -39.89 13.37 -7.52
C ARG A 357 -39.11 12.07 -7.72
N HIS A 358 -37.79 12.16 -7.86
CA HIS A 358 -36.93 10.99 -7.98
C HIS A 358 -36.57 10.42 -6.61
N ASP A 359 -36.22 11.28 -5.65
CA ASP A 359 -35.92 10.92 -4.27
C ASP A 359 -36.46 11.96 -3.28
N GLY A 360 -37.51 11.62 -2.54
CA GLY A 360 -38.12 12.52 -1.56
C GLY A 360 -37.17 12.95 -0.44
N GLN A 361 -36.10 12.19 -0.14
CA GLN A 361 -35.10 12.61 0.85
C GLN A 361 -34.24 13.79 0.37
N ALA A 362 -34.25 14.11 -0.93
CA ALA A 362 -33.54 15.29 -1.46
C ALA A 362 -34.00 16.59 -0.79
N LEU A 363 -35.22 16.63 -0.22
CA LEU A 363 -35.74 17.77 0.55
C LEU A 363 -34.84 18.15 1.75
N LEU A 364 -34.06 17.20 2.29
CA LEU A 364 -33.07 17.47 3.34
C LEU A 364 -32.07 18.56 2.94
N TYR A 365 -31.66 18.58 1.66
CA TYR A 365 -30.65 19.49 1.14
C TYR A 365 -31.22 20.85 0.70
N ALA A 366 -32.54 20.99 0.67
CA ALA A 366 -33.19 22.21 0.20
C ALA A 366 -32.99 23.41 1.14
N HIS A 367 -32.94 24.61 0.57
CA HIS A 367 -32.97 25.85 1.35
C HIS A 367 -34.27 25.99 2.16
N ALA A 368 -34.23 26.75 3.25
CA ALA A 368 -35.37 26.91 4.16
C ALA A 368 -36.64 27.42 3.45
N ASP A 369 -36.47 28.31 2.46
CA ASP A 369 -37.58 28.84 1.67
C ASP A 369 -38.27 27.75 0.84
N VAL A 370 -37.50 26.85 0.26
CA VAL A 370 -38.00 25.72 -0.54
C VAL A 370 -38.62 24.64 0.36
N ARG A 371 -38.08 24.42 1.56
CA ARG A 371 -38.70 23.57 2.60
C ARG A 371 -40.01 24.15 3.16
N ASN A 372 -40.32 25.40 2.85
CA ASN A 372 -41.57 26.06 3.16
C ASN A 372 -42.52 26.15 1.95
N ASP A 373 -42.12 25.69 0.76
CA ASP A 373 -42.99 25.63 -0.43
C ASP A 373 -43.91 24.40 -0.32
N PRO A 374 -45.24 24.58 -0.22
CA PRO A 374 -46.17 23.46 -0.07
C PRO A 374 -46.10 22.47 -1.24
N GLY A 375 -45.90 22.96 -2.47
CA GLY A 375 -45.87 22.12 -3.66
C GLY A 375 -44.65 21.21 -3.71
N VAL A 376 -43.48 21.74 -3.34
CA VAL A 376 -42.23 20.95 -3.26
C VAL A 376 -42.33 19.90 -2.15
N VAL A 377 -42.78 20.30 -0.97
CA VAL A 377 -42.88 19.37 0.16
C VAL A 377 -43.95 18.30 -0.11
N LEU A 378 -45.09 18.64 -0.70
CA LEU A 378 -46.10 17.64 -1.09
C LEU A 378 -45.53 16.65 -2.09
N ALA A 379 -44.80 17.11 -3.12
CA ALA A 379 -44.15 16.22 -4.08
C ALA A 379 -43.16 15.26 -3.39
N ALA A 380 -42.34 15.77 -2.47
CA ALA A 380 -41.39 14.98 -1.69
C ALA A 380 -42.07 13.92 -0.82
N VAL A 381 -43.12 14.31 -0.08
CA VAL A 381 -43.89 13.42 0.80
C VAL A 381 -44.66 12.36 0.02
N HIS A 382 -45.20 12.74 -1.16
CA HIS A 382 -45.85 11.82 -2.08
C HIS A 382 -44.88 10.81 -2.71
N GLN A 383 -43.57 11.08 -2.73
CA GLN A 383 -42.54 10.11 -3.09
C GLN A 383 -42.15 9.27 -1.86
N ASN A 384 -41.65 9.94 -0.81
CA ASN A 384 -41.22 9.36 0.46
C ASN A 384 -41.77 10.17 1.63
N VAL A 385 -42.67 9.55 2.41
CA VAL A 385 -43.33 10.19 3.56
C VAL A 385 -42.34 10.69 4.61
N CYS A 386 -41.20 10.01 4.76
CA CYS A 386 -40.16 10.43 5.70
C CYS A 386 -39.58 11.82 5.35
N ALA A 387 -39.75 12.31 4.12
CA ALA A 387 -39.36 13.67 3.74
C ALA A 387 -40.08 14.75 4.57
N LEU A 388 -41.26 14.44 5.13
CA LEU A 388 -42.03 15.38 5.96
C LEU A 388 -41.23 15.90 7.16
N GLN A 389 -40.27 15.11 7.68
CA GLN A 389 -39.40 15.53 8.78
C GLN A 389 -38.52 16.74 8.43
N HIS A 390 -38.28 16.97 7.13
CA HIS A 390 -37.47 18.07 6.62
C HIS A 390 -38.31 19.30 6.24
N ALA A 391 -39.64 19.23 6.34
CA ALA A 391 -40.52 20.37 6.07
C ALA A 391 -40.34 21.49 7.11
N SER A 392 -40.69 22.72 6.73
CA SER A 392 -40.65 23.86 7.66
C SER A 392 -41.63 23.67 8.83
N ALA A 393 -41.28 24.22 10.00
CA ALA A 393 -42.19 24.22 11.15
C ALA A 393 -43.54 24.93 10.85
N ALA A 394 -43.54 25.91 9.94
CA ALA A 394 -44.74 26.63 9.52
C ALA A 394 -45.70 25.72 8.74
N LEU A 395 -45.20 24.87 7.84
CA LEU A 395 -46.02 23.88 7.14
C LEU A 395 -46.50 22.76 8.08
N LEU A 396 -45.64 22.31 8.99
CA LEU A 396 -46.00 21.31 10.01
C LEU A 396 -47.05 21.83 11.01
N ALA A 397 -47.21 23.15 11.15
CA ALA A 397 -48.28 23.73 11.95
C ALA A 397 -49.62 23.86 11.21
N ASN A 398 -49.64 23.67 9.89
CA ASN A 398 -50.83 23.86 9.07
C ASN A 398 -51.61 22.53 8.90
N CYS A 399 -52.74 22.40 9.60
CA CYS A 399 -53.58 21.20 9.52
C CYS A 399 -54.06 20.89 8.10
N SER A 400 -54.44 21.90 7.31
CA SER A 400 -54.93 21.66 5.93
C SER A 400 -53.87 21.06 5.02
N PHE A 401 -52.62 21.53 5.18
CA PHE A 401 -51.47 20.99 4.48
C PHE A 401 -51.16 19.56 4.92
N LEU A 402 -51.16 19.30 6.22
CA LEU A 402 -50.86 17.97 6.76
C LEU A 402 -51.89 16.92 6.33
N VAL A 403 -53.18 17.28 6.34
CA VAL A 403 -54.24 16.42 5.82
C VAL A 403 -53.97 16.09 4.35
N GLN A 404 -53.72 17.10 3.51
CA GLN A 404 -53.39 16.90 2.10
C GLN A 404 -52.13 16.03 1.88
N ALA A 405 -51.09 16.23 2.69
CA ALA A 405 -49.83 15.47 2.60
C ALA A 405 -49.99 14.00 3.00
N LEU A 406 -50.95 13.69 3.88
CA LEU A 406 -51.16 12.37 4.47
C LEU A 406 -52.40 11.63 3.93
N GLU A 407 -53.24 12.31 3.15
CA GLU A 407 -54.50 11.80 2.56
C GLU A 407 -54.33 10.47 1.81
N ASN A 408 -53.15 10.21 1.24
CA ASN A 408 -52.91 9.08 0.34
C ASN A 408 -52.10 7.91 0.93
N ARG A 409 -51.73 7.89 2.22
CA ARG A 409 -50.77 6.87 2.73
C ARG A 409 -51.03 6.34 4.15
N SER A 410 -50.82 5.03 4.31
CA SER A 410 -51.07 4.22 5.50
C SER A 410 -49.92 4.12 6.52
N VAL A 411 -49.07 5.16 6.67
CA VAL A 411 -47.73 4.99 7.28
C VAL A 411 -47.33 6.01 8.35
N LEU A 412 -48.30 6.61 9.05
CA LEU A 412 -48.10 7.46 10.23
C LEU A 412 -47.14 6.88 11.30
N PRO A 413 -47.07 5.55 11.55
CA PRO A 413 -46.14 4.98 12.53
C PRO A 413 -44.64 5.22 12.25
N ARG A 414 -44.26 5.61 11.02
CA ARG A 414 -42.85 5.87 10.64
C ARG A 414 -42.31 7.23 11.09
N LEU A 415 -43.19 8.18 11.40
CA LEU A 415 -42.85 9.58 11.65
C LEU A 415 -42.60 9.87 13.14
N THR A 416 -41.64 9.17 13.76
CA THR A 416 -41.39 9.26 15.21
C THR A 416 -40.84 10.61 15.69
N HIS A 417 -40.35 11.45 14.79
CA HIS A 417 -39.73 12.74 15.10
C HIS A 417 -40.57 13.97 14.71
N VAL A 418 -41.74 13.78 14.11
CA VAL A 418 -42.61 14.89 13.67
C VAL A 418 -43.69 15.13 14.74
N THR A 419 -43.70 16.33 15.31
CA THR A 419 -44.74 16.75 16.27
C THR A 419 -45.90 17.39 15.52
N PHE A 420 -47.09 16.79 15.63
CA PHE A 420 -48.32 17.33 15.04
C PHE A 420 -49.06 18.27 16.01
N PRO A 421 -49.74 19.31 15.50
CA PRO A 421 -50.58 20.18 16.33
C PRO A 421 -51.75 19.40 16.94
N ALA A 422 -52.04 19.65 18.22
CA ALA A 422 -53.11 18.96 18.96
C ALA A 422 -54.53 19.25 18.44
N ASP A 423 -54.68 20.32 17.66
CA ASP A 423 -55.98 20.81 17.18
C ASP A 423 -56.38 20.18 15.82
N CYS A 424 -55.52 19.36 15.21
CA CYS A 424 -55.80 18.70 13.93
C CYS A 424 -56.51 17.35 14.11
N HIS A 425 -57.80 17.36 14.47
CA HIS A 425 -58.59 16.13 14.75
C HIS A 425 -58.66 15.12 13.59
N ASP A 426 -58.48 15.56 12.35
CA ASP A 426 -58.51 14.70 11.16
C ASP A 426 -57.24 13.82 11.03
N ILE A 427 -56.13 14.20 11.68
CA ILE A 427 -54.89 13.41 11.70
C ILE A 427 -55.02 12.24 12.68
N ASP A 428 -55.65 12.47 13.83
CA ASP A 428 -55.89 11.43 14.85
C ASP A 428 -56.80 10.31 14.31
N THR A 429 -57.78 10.65 13.46
CA THR A 429 -58.64 9.69 12.79
C THR A 429 -57.89 8.91 11.69
N LEU A 430 -56.97 9.55 10.97
CA LEU A 430 -56.05 8.87 10.04
C LEU A 430 -55.12 7.90 10.77
N GLN A 431 -54.58 8.27 11.94
CA GLN A 431 -53.71 7.41 12.78
C GLN A 431 -54.43 6.14 13.27
N GLN A 432 -55.73 6.23 13.56
CA GLN A 432 -56.53 5.09 14.04
C GLN A 432 -56.88 4.09 12.92
N SER A 433 -56.85 4.54 11.64
CA SER A 433 -57.20 3.71 10.48
C SER A 433 -56.04 2.85 9.95
N THR A 434 -54.80 3.17 10.31
CA THR A 434 -53.61 2.45 9.85
C THR A 434 -53.35 1.22 10.71
N ASN A 435 -53.37 0.03 10.10
CA ASN A 435 -53.04 -1.23 10.77
C ASN A 435 -51.65 -1.13 11.44
N LYS A 436 -51.59 -1.54 12.71
CA LYS A 436 -50.37 -1.62 13.54
C LYS A 436 -49.39 -2.69 13.05
N GLU A 437 -48.98 -2.66 11.78
CA GLU A 437 -47.81 -3.41 11.37
C GLU A 437 -46.57 -2.71 11.94
N VAL A 438 -45.64 -3.50 12.48
CA VAL A 438 -44.36 -3.02 12.98
C VAL A 438 -43.53 -2.61 11.77
N VAL A 439 -43.62 -1.34 11.41
CA VAL A 439 -42.88 -0.79 10.28
C VAL A 439 -41.64 -0.06 10.82
N GLU A 440 -40.47 -0.34 10.26
CA GLU A 440 -39.23 0.32 10.64
C GLU A 440 -39.39 1.86 10.56
N PRO A 441 -38.96 2.61 11.59
CA PRO A 441 -39.03 4.07 11.62
C PRO A 441 -38.16 4.66 10.51
N CYS A 442 -38.47 5.90 10.09
CA CYS A 442 -37.62 6.63 9.15
C CYS A 442 -36.18 6.65 9.67
N GLN A 443 -35.27 5.93 9.01
CA GLN A 443 -33.84 5.98 9.33
C GLN A 443 -33.29 7.32 8.82
N VAL A 444 -32.51 7.98 9.69
CA VAL A 444 -31.86 9.28 9.47
C VAL A 444 -30.54 9.10 8.73
#